data_AF-A0AAD3H5U9-F1
#
_entry.id   AF-A0AAD3H5U9-F1
#
_cell.length_a   1.000
_cell.length_b   1.000
_cell.length_c   1.000
_cell.angle_alpha   90.00
_cell.angle_beta   90.00
_cell.angle_gamma   90.00
#
_symmetry.space_group_name_H-M   'P 1'
#
loop_
_entity.id
_entity.type
_entity.pdbx_description
1 polymer ?
#
loop_
_entity_poly.entity_id
_entity_poly.type
_entity_poly.pdbx_seq_one_letter_code
_entity_poly.pdbx_strand_id
1 'polypeptide(L)'
;MASVMFSAPINSLKAAIAKGNLDELNPTPWAWMTGNCLGWVAYAVTTQDLFVLFSNAPGLVLSIWLNMGAAKLQYQQMHRDCLLNEGSNSLHLNVENEGEDENENEESESVDYDEVDPMTSSSNAISQALPAFTPHEKLLIRIVLVWMTTLSLVCFVPLEPGQQSNIIGLVVNINLVVFYGAPLTTIAKVLSTKNSSSIHRRTMIMSLFNSFFWLGYGVALMDAVIFIPNACGFALGIIQLILCMIFSRDNIGIDEIPQSENDFAAQGAVVNSDIV
;
A
#
# COMPACT_ATOMS: atom_id res chain seq x y z
N MET A 1 -6.82 -19.54 -5.64
CA MET A 1 -6.52 -19.18 -4.23
C MET A 1 -5.77 -17.84 -4.16
N ALA A 2 -4.70 -17.64 -4.94
CA ALA A 2 -3.98 -16.36 -5.03
C ALA A 2 -4.87 -15.13 -5.31
N SER A 3 -5.90 -15.25 -6.16
CA SER A 3 -6.85 -14.17 -6.49
C SER A 3 -7.60 -13.58 -5.28
N VAL A 4 -7.82 -14.38 -4.23
CA VAL A 4 -8.48 -13.93 -2.99
C VAL A 4 -7.50 -13.18 -2.08
N MET A 5 -6.20 -13.49 -2.17
CA MET A 5 -5.17 -12.72 -1.46
C MET A 5 -4.92 -11.38 -2.13
N PHE A 6 -4.99 -11.33 -3.47
CA PHE A 6 -4.86 -10.08 -4.22
C PHE A 6 -6.05 -9.13 -4.04
N SER A 7 -7.23 -9.63 -3.64
CA SER A 7 -8.40 -8.78 -3.38
C SER A 7 -8.39 -8.11 -2.00
N ALA A 8 -7.49 -8.50 -1.11
CA ALA A 8 -7.35 -7.92 0.23
C ALA A 8 -7.27 -6.37 0.25
N PRO A 9 -6.59 -5.68 -0.69
CA PRO A 9 -6.51 -4.22 -0.69
C PRO A 9 -7.74 -3.53 -1.30
N ILE A 10 -8.68 -4.25 -1.94
CA ILE A 10 -9.79 -3.64 -2.68
C ILE A 10 -10.69 -2.83 -1.75
N ASN A 11 -11.02 -3.38 -0.59
CA ASN A 11 -11.91 -2.71 0.37
C ASN A 11 -11.21 -1.50 1.00
N SER A 12 -9.92 -1.62 1.30
CA SER A 12 -9.11 -0.51 1.82
C SER A 12 -8.98 0.62 0.81
N LEU A 13 -8.72 0.31 -0.46
CA LEU A 13 -8.65 1.31 -1.51
C LEU A 13 -10.02 1.94 -1.78
N LYS A 14 -11.11 1.17 -1.82
CA LYS A 14 -12.47 1.73 -1.97
C LYS A 14 -12.81 2.69 -0.84
N ALA A 15 -12.45 2.35 0.40
CA ALA A 15 -12.64 3.23 1.54
C ALA A 15 -11.79 4.51 1.42
N ALA A 16 -10.53 4.41 0.99
CA ALA A 16 -9.66 5.55 0.76
C ALA A 16 -10.17 6.46 -0.39
N ILE A 17 -10.66 5.86 -1.49
CA ILE A 17 -11.28 6.58 -2.61
C ILE A 17 -12.53 7.34 -2.14
N ALA A 18 -13.37 6.71 -1.31
CA ALA A 18 -14.56 7.36 -0.76
C ALA A 18 -14.22 8.55 0.16
N LYS A 19 -13.08 8.50 0.86
CA LYS A 19 -12.58 9.58 1.72
C LYS A 19 -11.77 10.65 0.96
N GLY A 20 -11.26 10.32 -0.22
CA GLY A 20 -10.46 11.23 -1.04
C GLY A 20 -9.06 11.54 -0.48
N ASN A 21 -8.53 10.68 0.39
CA ASN A 21 -7.20 10.79 0.99
C ASN A 21 -6.53 9.40 1.08
N LEU A 22 -5.20 9.36 1.08
CA LEU A 22 -4.45 8.09 1.19
C LEU A 22 -4.32 7.62 2.65
N ASP A 23 -4.37 8.54 3.62
CA ASP A 23 -4.16 8.32 5.06
C ASP A 23 -3.04 7.28 5.34
N GLU A 24 -3.28 6.28 6.21
CA GLU A 24 -2.29 5.26 6.60
C GLU A 24 -2.01 4.21 5.49
N LEU A 25 -2.64 4.30 4.32
CA LEU A 25 -2.55 3.27 3.30
C LEU A 25 -1.25 3.40 2.50
N ASN A 26 -0.34 2.45 2.70
CA ASN A 26 0.92 2.40 1.94
C ASN A 26 0.70 1.71 0.57
N PRO A 27 0.84 2.41 -0.57
CA PRO A 27 0.62 1.83 -1.90
C PRO A 27 1.85 1.09 -2.45
N THR A 28 2.99 1.15 -1.76
CA THR A 28 4.26 0.51 -2.18
C THR A 28 4.12 -0.97 -2.52
N PRO A 29 3.42 -1.82 -1.73
CA PRO A 29 3.26 -3.23 -2.05
C PRO A 29 2.53 -3.47 -3.38
N TRP A 30 1.67 -2.56 -3.82
CA TRP A 30 0.93 -2.70 -5.08
C TRP A 30 1.82 -2.48 -6.31
N ALA A 31 2.83 -1.60 -6.20
CA ALA A 31 3.81 -1.39 -7.25
C ALA A 31 4.70 -2.63 -7.42
N TRP A 32 5.18 -3.20 -6.31
CA TRP A 32 5.92 -4.47 -6.33
C TRP A 32 5.07 -5.63 -6.85
N MET A 33 3.77 -5.64 -6.54
CA MET A 33 2.85 -6.68 -7.02
C MET A 33 2.72 -6.66 -8.54
N THR A 34 2.67 -5.47 -9.16
CA THR A 34 2.73 -5.33 -10.62
C THR A 34 4.01 -5.95 -11.18
N GLY A 35 5.17 -5.68 -10.56
CA GLY A 35 6.43 -6.28 -10.98
C GLY A 35 6.42 -7.81 -10.88
N ASN A 36 5.92 -8.36 -9.78
CA ASN A 36 5.80 -9.81 -9.62
C ASN A 36 4.87 -10.44 -10.68
N CYS A 37 3.68 -9.86 -10.90
CA CYS A 37 2.73 -10.37 -11.87
C CYS A 37 3.27 -10.28 -13.32
N LEU A 38 3.94 -9.18 -13.68
CA LEU A 38 4.60 -9.05 -14.98
C LEU A 38 5.65 -10.15 -15.18
N GLY A 39 6.48 -10.40 -14.16
CA GLY A 39 7.51 -11.42 -14.22
C GLY A 39 6.98 -12.83 -14.40
N TRP A 40 5.95 -13.22 -13.64
CA TRP A 40 5.34 -14.54 -13.78
C TRP A 40 4.57 -14.72 -15.08
N VAL A 41 3.93 -13.67 -15.60
CA VAL A 41 3.29 -13.70 -16.93
C VAL A 41 4.34 -13.87 -18.02
N ALA A 42 5.45 -13.12 -17.95
CA ALA A 42 6.55 -13.26 -18.90
C ALA A 42 7.21 -14.64 -18.84
N TYR A 43 7.41 -15.15 -17.62
CA TYR A 43 7.94 -16.49 -17.39
C TYR A 43 7.03 -17.54 -18.04
N ALA A 44 5.73 -17.47 -17.75
CA ALA A 44 4.73 -18.38 -18.31
C ALA A 44 4.66 -18.36 -19.83
N VAL A 45 4.77 -17.19 -20.47
CA VAL A 45 4.83 -17.08 -21.93
C VAL A 45 6.10 -17.75 -22.47
N THR A 46 7.23 -17.60 -21.78
CA THR A 46 8.52 -18.16 -22.22
C THR A 46 8.56 -19.68 -22.05
N THR A 47 7.99 -20.21 -20.97
CA THR A 47 7.93 -21.65 -20.69
C THR A 47 6.71 -22.34 -21.29
N GLN A 48 5.81 -21.59 -21.92
CA GLN A 48 4.51 -22.06 -22.43
C GLN A 48 3.64 -22.70 -21.33
N ASP A 49 3.75 -22.20 -20.10
CA ASP A 49 3.01 -22.70 -18.93
C ASP A 49 1.70 -21.92 -18.73
N LEU A 50 0.60 -22.50 -19.23
CA LEU A 50 -0.73 -21.90 -19.10
C LEU A 50 -1.22 -21.81 -17.64
N PHE A 51 -0.79 -22.71 -16.75
CA PHE A 51 -1.23 -22.68 -15.35
C PHE A 51 -0.64 -21.48 -14.62
N VAL A 52 0.64 -21.19 -14.84
CA VAL A 52 1.28 -19.99 -14.30
C VAL A 52 0.68 -18.72 -14.93
N LEU A 53 0.36 -18.74 -16.23
CA LEU A 53 -0.27 -17.61 -16.90
C LEU A 53 -1.65 -17.27 -16.30
N PHE A 54 -2.57 -18.24 -16.25
CA PHE A 54 -3.94 -18.00 -15.79
C PHE A 54 -4.03 -17.67 -14.30
N SER A 55 -3.06 -18.13 -13.49
CA SER A 55 -3.03 -17.80 -12.07
C SER A 55 -2.55 -16.37 -11.79
N ASN A 56 -1.69 -15.81 -12.65
CA ASN A 56 -1.08 -14.49 -12.45
C ASN A 56 -1.76 -13.36 -13.26
N ALA A 57 -2.37 -13.67 -14.41
CA ALA A 57 -3.00 -12.67 -15.28
C ALA A 57 -4.11 -11.84 -14.58
N PRO A 58 -5.03 -12.42 -13.78
CA PRO A 58 -6.00 -11.62 -13.03
C PRO A 58 -5.34 -10.71 -12.00
N GLY A 59 -4.22 -11.14 -11.41
CA GLY A 59 -3.42 -10.34 -10.47
C GLY A 59 -2.81 -9.11 -11.13
N LEU A 60 -2.34 -9.24 -12.38
CA LEU A 60 -1.81 -8.11 -13.16
C LEU A 60 -2.89 -7.06 -13.45
N VAL A 61 -4.09 -7.49 -13.87
CA VAL A 61 -5.20 -6.57 -14.13
C VAL A 61 -5.58 -5.82 -12.86
N LEU A 62 -5.67 -6.54 -11.74
CA LEU A 62 -5.98 -5.94 -10.45
C LEU A 62 -4.87 -5.00 -9.96
N SER A 63 -3.60 -5.34 -10.18
CA SER A 63 -2.48 -4.49 -9.78
C SER A 63 -2.50 -3.16 -10.53
N ILE A 64 -2.80 -3.16 -11.83
CA ILE A 64 -2.97 -1.93 -12.61
C ILE A 64 -4.06 -1.05 -11.99
N TRP A 65 -5.23 -1.61 -11.70
CA TRP A 65 -6.33 -0.87 -11.09
C TRP A 65 -5.96 -0.28 -9.72
N LEU A 66 -5.26 -1.04 -8.87
CA LEU A 66 -4.82 -0.58 -7.55
C LEU A 66 -3.81 0.57 -7.65
N ASN A 67 -2.82 0.46 -8.55
CA ASN A 67 -1.81 1.52 -8.75
C ASN A 67 -2.44 2.81 -9.31
N MET A 68 -3.41 2.69 -10.22
CA MET A 68 -4.17 3.86 -10.70
C MET A 68 -4.93 4.56 -9.56
N GLY A 69 -5.58 3.78 -8.67
CA GLY A 69 -6.26 4.34 -7.50
C GLY A 69 -5.31 5.03 -6.52
N ALA A 70 -4.15 4.43 -6.26
CA ALA A 70 -3.09 5.05 -5.44
C ALA A 70 -2.60 6.38 -6.03
N ALA A 71 -2.28 6.40 -7.33
CA ALA A 71 -1.80 7.59 -8.01
C ALA A 71 -2.83 8.72 -7.93
N LYS A 72 -4.11 8.42 -8.20
CA LYS A 72 -5.21 9.38 -8.08
C LYS A 72 -5.29 9.99 -6.69
N LEU A 73 -5.26 9.16 -5.64
CA LEU A 73 -5.36 9.63 -4.27
C LEU A 73 -4.14 10.44 -3.83
N GLN A 74 -2.93 10.03 -4.25
CA GLN A 74 -1.72 10.82 -3.99
C GLN A 74 -1.79 12.20 -4.65
N TYR A 75 -2.27 12.27 -5.90
CA TYR A 75 -2.44 13.55 -6.58
C TYR A 75 -3.45 14.45 -5.85
N GLN A 76 -4.59 13.89 -5.41
CA GLN A 76 -5.59 14.61 -4.63
C GLN A 76 -5.04 15.14 -3.30
N GLN A 77 -4.21 14.36 -2.63
CA GLN A 77 -3.57 14.77 -1.38
C GLN A 77 -2.56 15.90 -1.60
N MET A 78 -1.70 15.78 -2.61
CA MET A 78 -0.71 16.80 -2.95
C MET A 78 -1.36 18.12 -3.36
N HIS A 79 -2.45 18.07 -4.12
CA HIS A 79 -3.21 19.26 -4.47
C HIS A 79 -3.80 19.94 -3.23
N ARG A 80 -4.27 19.17 -2.25
CA ARG A 80 -4.79 19.71 -0.98
C ARG A 80 -3.69 20.35 -0.15
N ASP A 81 -2.53 19.70 -0.04
CA ASP A 81 -1.39 20.20 0.73
C ASP A 81 -0.83 21.50 0.13
N CYS A 82 -0.80 21.60 -1.20
CA CYS A 82 -0.40 22.83 -1.90
C CYS A 82 -1.32 24.01 -1.55
N LEU A 83 -2.65 23.81 -1.63
CA LEU A 83 -3.64 24.83 -1.30
C LEU A 83 -3.53 25.29 0.17
N LEU A 84 -3.32 24.34 1.09
CA LEU A 84 -3.16 24.65 2.51
C LEU A 84 -1.87 25.45 2.76
N ASN A 85 -0.77 25.12 2.08
CA ASN A 85 0.49 25.81 2.23
C ASN A 85 0.44 27.23 1.64
N GLU A 86 -0.21 27.42 0.49
CA GLU A 86 -0.43 28.75 -0.10
C GLU A 86 -1.30 29.63 0.80
N GLY A 87 -2.40 29.08 1.34
CA GLY A 87 -3.23 29.75 2.34
C GLY A 87 -2.47 30.12 3.62
N SER A 88 -1.67 29.20 4.17
CA SER A 88 -0.84 29.48 5.34
C SER A 88 0.22 30.55 5.08
N ASN A 89 0.87 30.54 3.91
CA ASN A 89 1.87 31.55 3.54
C ASN A 89 1.24 32.92 3.38
N SER A 90 0.04 33.00 2.77
CA SER A 90 -0.69 34.27 2.64
C SER A 90 -1.09 34.85 3.99
N LEU A 91 -1.52 34.01 4.93
CA LEU A 91 -1.82 34.43 6.30
C LEU A 91 -0.57 34.90 7.05
N HIS A 92 0.58 34.25 6.86
CA HIS A 92 1.84 34.66 7.49
C HIS A 92 2.30 36.03 6.99
N LEU A 93 2.23 36.26 5.68
CA LEU A 93 2.58 37.55 5.06
C LEU A 93 1.65 38.69 5.55
N ASN A 94 0.36 38.41 5.71
CA ASN A 94 -0.56 39.41 6.26
C ASN A 94 -0.25 39.75 7.72
N VAL A 95 0.13 38.76 8.55
CA VAL A 95 0.51 38.99 9.96
C VAL A 95 1.86 39.71 10.08
N GLU A 96 2.82 39.43 9.21
CA GLU A 96 4.09 40.17 9.17
C GLU A 96 3.87 41.63 8.74
N ASN A 97 3.03 41.89 7.72
CA ASN A 97 2.68 43.25 7.32
C ASN A 97 1.89 44.00 8.41
N GLU A 98 0.93 43.35 9.09
CA GLU A 98 0.24 43.95 10.23
C GLU A 98 1.17 44.24 11.43
N GLY A 99 2.33 43.58 11.51
CA GLY A 99 3.37 43.84 12.51
C GLY A 99 4.34 44.97 12.13
N GLU A 100 4.40 45.35 10.85
CA GLU A 100 5.24 46.45 10.35
C GLU A 100 4.45 47.77 10.16
N ASP A 101 3.12 47.70 10.04
CA ASP A 101 2.22 48.85 9.83
C ASP A 101 1.80 49.60 11.12
N GLU A 102 2.63 49.62 12.17
CA GLU A 102 2.46 50.57 13.30
C GLU A 102 3.14 51.94 13.06
N ASN A 103 3.78 52.16 11.90
CA ASN A 103 4.22 53.49 11.49
C ASN A 103 4.24 53.62 9.96
N GLU A 104 3.19 54.17 9.36
CA GLU A 104 3.28 55.32 8.43
C GLU A 104 1.89 55.74 7.90
N ASN A 105 1.78 57.04 7.61
CA ASN A 105 0.54 57.77 7.33
C ASN A 105 -0.02 57.53 5.91
N GLU A 106 -1.32 57.80 5.81
CA GLU A 106 -2.16 58.02 4.62
C GLU A 106 -1.44 58.45 3.32
N GLU A 107 -1.75 57.77 2.20
CA GLU A 107 -2.21 58.44 0.97
C GLU A 107 -2.86 57.42 0.00
N SER A 108 -4.08 57.74 -0.44
CA SER A 108 -4.91 56.94 -1.33
C SER A 108 -4.56 57.18 -2.80
N GLU A 109 -3.91 56.23 -3.46
CA GLU A 109 -3.81 56.16 -4.93
C GLU A 109 -4.68 55.02 -5.46
N SER A 110 -5.66 55.38 -6.31
CA SER A 110 -6.53 54.45 -7.01
C SER A 110 -5.77 53.76 -8.14
N VAL A 111 -5.33 52.53 -7.90
CA VAL A 111 -4.70 51.67 -8.91
C VAL A 111 -5.78 50.90 -9.68
N ASP A 112 -5.69 50.98 -11.00
CA ASP A 112 -6.57 50.34 -11.99
C ASP A 112 -6.48 48.82 -11.88
N TYR A 113 -7.58 48.15 -11.52
CA TYR A 113 -7.65 46.69 -11.47
C TYR A 113 -7.91 46.15 -12.88
N ASP A 114 -6.83 45.93 -13.65
CA ASP A 114 -6.90 44.95 -14.73
C ASP A 114 -7.21 43.59 -14.08
N GLU A 115 -8.47 43.16 -14.25
CA GLU A 115 -9.10 41.99 -13.65
C GLU A 115 -8.49 40.69 -14.21
N VAL A 116 -7.25 40.39 -13.83
CA VAL A 116 -6.73 39.03 -13.87
C VAL A 116 -7.37 38.32 -12.70
N ASP A 117 -8.49 37.62 -12.98
CA ASP A 117 -9.25 36.86 -12.01
C ASP A 117 -8.28 36.07 -11.08
N PRO A 118 -8.25 36.38 -9.76
CA PRO A 118 -7.29 35.81 -8.81
C PRO A 118 -7.27 34.27 -8.85
N MET A 119 -8.41 33.68 -9.23
CA MET A 119 -8.60 32.24 -9.34
C MET A 119 -7.81 31.62 -10.49
N THR A 120 -7.58 32.34 -11.59
CA THR A 120 -6.76 31.85 -12.73
C THR A 120 -5.26 32.00 -12.47
N SER A 121 -4.84 33.06 -11.76
CA SER A 121 -3.44 33.24 -11.38
C SER A 121 -2.98 32.17 -10.37
N SER A 122 -3.78 31.92 -9.33
CA SER A 122 -3.51 30.86 -8.34
C SER A 122 -3.57 29.47 -8.98
N SER A 123 -4.55 29.17 -9.84
CA SER A 123 -4.62 27.86 -10.52
C SER A 123 -3.39 27.56 -11.39
N ASN A 124 -2.84 28.57 -12.07
CA ASN A 124 -1.63 28.44 -12.88
C ASN A 124 -0.36 28.27 -12.00
N ALA A 125 -0.27 29.00 -10.89
CA ALA A 125 0.81 28.86 -9.91
C ALA A 125 0.79 27.48 -9.23
N ILE A 126 -0.38 26.99 -8.82
CA ILE A 126 -0.57 25.65 -8.24
C ILE A 126 -0.20 24.56 -9.25
N SER A 127 -0.60 24.72 -10.51
CA SER A 127 -0.28 23.75 -11.57
C SER A 127 1.22 23.68 -11.86
N GLN A 128 1.97 24.78 -11.68
CA GLN A 128 3.43 24.79 -11.80
C GLN A 128 4.13 24.26 -10.54
N ALA A 129 3.54 24.45 -9.36
CA ALA A 129 4.08 23.97 -8.09
C ALA A 129 3.91 22.45 -7.89
N LEU A 130 2.88 21.85 -8.49
CA LEU A 130 2.65 20.41 -8.40
C LEU A 130 3.67 19.64 -9.26
N PRO A 131 4.38 18.65 -8.70
CA PRO A 131 5.31 17.85 -9.47
C PRO A 131 4.56 16.97 -10.49
N ALA A 132 5.15 16.81 -11.68
CA ALA A 132 4.55 16.04 -12.78
C ALA A 132 4.27 14.56 -12.46
N PHE A 133 4.97 13.98 -11.48
CA PHE A 133 4.76 12.58 -11.06
C PHE A 133 4.80 12.45 -9.54
N THR A 134 3.86 11.68 -9.01
CA THR A 134 3.80 11.30 -7.60
C THR A 134 4.93 10.31 -7.24
N PRO A 135 5.36 10.23 -5.95
CA PRO A 135 6.37 9.29 -5.53
C PRO A 135 6.03 7.82 -5.85
N HIS A 136 4.75 7.44 -5.78
CA HIS A 136 4.29 6.10 -6.13
C HIS A 136 4.43 5.83 -7.63
N GLU A 137 4.04 6.78 -8.49
CA GLU A 137 4.22 6.65 -9.94
C GLU A 137 5.69 6.52 -10.30
N LYS A 138 6.58 7.31 -9.69
CA LYS A 138 8.03 7.18 -9.91
C LYS A 138 8.55 5.79 -9.54
N LEU A 139 8.00 5.15 -8.51
CA LEU A 139 8.35 3.77 -8.15
C LEU A 139 7.82 2.78 -9.19
N LEU A 140 6.55 2.91 -9.57
CA LEU A 140 5.92 2.04 -10.57
C LEU A 140 6.64 2.12 -11.91
N ILE A 141 6.95 3.33 -12.40
CA ILE A 141 7.70 3.57 -13.63
C ILE A 141 9.06 2.88 -13.57
N ARG A 142 9.80 3.00 -12.46
CA ARG A 142 11.08 2.30 -12.28
C ARG A 142 10.93 0.78 -12.39
N ILE A 143 9.91 0.20 -11.76
CA ILE A 143 9.63 -1.24 -11.84
C ILE A 143 9.29 -1.67 -13.28
N VAL A 144 8.43 -0.91 -13.96
CA VAL A 144 8.03 -1.20 -15.34
C VAL A 144 9.21 -1.07 -16.30
N LEU A 145 10.06 -0.04 -16.14
CA LEU A 145 11.26 0.14 -16.97
C LEU A 145 12.25 -1.03 -16.82
N VAL A 146 12.45 -1.54 -15.60
CA VAL A 146 13.27 -2.73 -15.37
C VAL A 146 12.71 -3.91 -16.16
N TRP A 147 11.40 -4.19 -16.06
CA TRP A 147 10.77 -5.27 -16.79
C TRP A 147 10.83 -5.10 -18.30
N MET A 148 10.54 -3.90 -18.82
CA MET A 148 10.64 -3.60 -20.25
C MET A 148 12.06 -3.84 -20.77
N THR A 149 13.07 -3.45 -20.00
CA THR A 149 14.47 -3.68 -20.35
C THR A 149 14.81 -5.17 -20.35
N THR A 150 14.43 -5.92 -19.30
CA THR A 150 14.64 -7.37 -19.23
C THR A 150 13.97 -8.11 -20.39
N LEU A 151 12.72 -7.80 -20.71
CA LEU A 151 11.98 -8.44 -21.80
C LEU A 151 12.58 -8.09 -23.16
N SER A 152 13.00 -6.84 -23.35
CA SER A 152 13.69 -6.43 -24.58
C SER A 152 15.00 -7.21 -24.75
N LEU A 153 15.82 -7.31 -23.70
CA LEU A 153 17.06 -8.10 -23.77
C LEU A 153 16.80 -9.57 -24.11
N VAL A 154 15.82 -10.20 -23.46
CA VAL A 154 15.50 -11.62 -23.68
C VAL A 154 14.94 -11.87 -25.09
N CYS A 155 14.17 -10.91 -25.64
CA CYS A 155 13.53 -11.05 -26.95
C CYS A 155 14.49 -10.75 -28.12
N PHE A 156 15.35 -9.74 -27.98
CA PHE A 156 16.22 -9.28 -29.07
C PHE A 156 17.60 -9.95 -29.08
N VAL A 157 18.06 -10.52 -27.96
CA VAL A 157 19.33 -11.27 -27.92
C VAL A 157 19.08 -12.72 -28.34
N PRO A 158 19.85 -13.27 -29.29
CA PRO A 158 19.77 -14.69 -29.63
C PRO A 158 20.31 -15.51 -28.46
N LEU A 159 19.40 -16.13 -27.72
CA LEU A 159 19.69 -16.95 -26.54
C LEU A 159 19.44 -18.44 -26.85
N GLU A 160 20.18 -19.31 -26.18
CA GLU A 160 19.98 -20.76 -26.28
C GLU A 160 18.65 -21.18 -25.63
N PRO A 161 18.08 -22.34 -26.02
CA PRO A 161 16.88 -22.87 -25.38
C PRO A 161 17.03 -22.95 -23.86
N GLY A 162 16.07 -22.36 -23.12
CA GLY A 162 16.05 -22.34 -21.65
C GLY A 162 16.82 -21.19 -20.98
N GLN A 163 17.71 -20.48 -21.68
CA GLN A 163 18.38 -19.31 -21.10
C GLN A 163 17.38 -18.16 -20.84
N GLN A 164 16.40 -17.98 -21.73
CA GLN A 164 15.36 -16.96 -21.61
C GLN A 164 14.54 -17.12 -20.32
N SER A 165 14.06 -18.34 -20.06
CA SER A 165 13.28 -18.67 -18.86
C SER A 165 14.13 -18.53 -17.59
N ASN A 166 15.43 -18.88 -17.63
CA ASN A 166 16.32 -18.71 -16.49
C ASN A 166 16.55 -17.23 -16.13
N ILE A 167 16.76 -16.36 -17.13
CA ILE A 167 16.95 -14.92 -16.89
C ILE A 167 15.67 -14.31 -16.31
N ILE A 168 14.51 -14.55 -16.92
CA ILE A 168 13.23 -14.06 -16.43
C ILE A 168 12.94 -14.62 -15.03
N GLY A 169 13.19 -15.92 -14.87
CA GLY A 169 13.02 -16.66 -13.62
C GLY A 169 13.88 -16.10 -12.48
N LEU A 170 15.12 -15.70 -12.77
CA LEU A 170 15.98 -15.06 -11.78
C LEU A 170 15.43 -13.68 -11.38
N VAL A 171 15.06 -12.85 -12.35
CA VAL A 171 14.56 -11.49 -12.09
C VAL A 171 13.24 -11.51 -11.32
N VAL A 172 12.31 -12.40 -11.65
CA VAL A 172 11.05 -12.53 -10.91
C VAL A 172 11.29 -13.04 -9.48
N ASN A 173 12.24 -13.96 -9.28
CA ASN A 173 12.61 -14.44 -7.95
C ASN A 173 13.24 -13.36 -7.07
N ILE A 174 14.09 -12.48 -7.64
CA ILE A 174 14.63 -11.33 -6.92
C ILE A 174 13.49 -10.40 -6.46
N ASN A 175 12.49 -10.17 -7.32
CA ASN A 175 11.31 -9.37 -6.96
C ASN A 175 10.52 -10.03 -5.81
N LEU A 176 10.35 -11.36 -5.85
CA LEU A 176 9.70 -12.14 -4.80
C LEU A 176 10.34 -12.00 -3.41
N VAL A 177 11.67 -11.85 -3.33
CA VAL A 177 12.37 -11.66 -2.05
C VAL A 177 11.85 -10.43 -1.30
N VAL A 178 11.44 -9.37 -2.02
CA VAL A 178 10.85 -8.17 -1.41
C VAL A 178 9.58 -8.52 -0.62
N PHE A 179 8.79 -9.48 -1.11
CA PHE A 179 7.56 -9.93 -0.44
C PHE A 179 7.84 -10.77 0.81
N TYR A 180 8.98 -11.45 0.90
CA TYR A 180 9.36 -12.18 2.11
C TYR A 180 9.79 -11.26 3.26
N GLY A 181 10.07 -9.98 2.99
CA GLY A 181 10.30 -8.99 4.05
C GLY A 181 9.12 -8.89 5.03
N ALA A 182 7.89 -8.81 4.53
CA ALA A 182 6.69 -8.66 5.36
C ALA A 182 6.46 -9.80 6.39
N PRO A 183 6.45 -11.09 6.00
CA PRO A 183 6.34 -12.17 6.97
C PRO A 183 7.55 -12.24 7.91
N LEU A 184 8.76 -11.92 7.43
CA LEU A 184 9.96 -11.93 8.27
C LEU A 184 9.91 -10.85 9.36
N THR A 185 9.49 -9.63 9.01
CA THR A 185 9.25 -8.55 9.98
C THR A 185 8.16 -8.94 10.98
N THR A 186 7.10 -9.62 10.53
CA THR A 186 6.02 -10.09 11.40
C THR A 186 6.53 -11.13 12.40
N ILE A 187 7.32 -12.11 11.93
CA ILE A 187 7.98 -13.11 12.78
C ILE A 187 8.86 -12.43 13.83
N ALA A 188 9.70 -11.48 13.41
CA ALA A 188 10.58 -10.73 14.31
C ALA A 188 9.77 -9.98 15.38
N LYS A 189 8.65 -9.35 14.99
CA LYS A 189 7.74 -8.67 15.92
C LYS A 189 7.17 -9.63 16.95
N VAL A 190 6.63 -10.78 16.53
CA VAL A 190 6.07 -11.78 17.46
C VAL A 190 7.11 -12.32 18.43
N LEU A 191 8.35 -12.55 17.97
CA LEU A 191 9.44 -13.01 18.83
C LEU A 191 9.82 -11.97 19.88
N SER A 192 9.80 -10.68 19.52
CA SER A 192 10.11 -9.55 20.41
C SER A 192 8.97 -9.27 21.40
N THR A 193 7.72 -9.22 20.93
CA THR A 193 6.56 -8.89 21.76
C THR A 193 5.96 -10.09 22.48
N LYS A 194 6.42 -11.31 22.16
CA LYS A 194 5.89 -12.59 22.68
C LYS A 194 4.38 -12.73 22.49
N ASN A 195 3.82 -12.07 21.48
CA ASN A 195 2.39 -11.98 21.21
C ASN A 195 2.12 -12.12 19.70
N SER A 196 1.19 -13.01 19.34
CA SER A 196 0.87 -13.37 17.95
C SER A 196 -0.21 -12.51 17.27
N SER A 197 -0.65 -11.41 17.91
CA SER A 197 -1.70 -10.50 17.41
C SER A 197 -1.39 -9.86 16.05
N SER A 198 -0.11 -9.68 15.74
CA SER A 198 0.34 -9.11 14.46
C SER A 198 0.17 -10.08 13.27
N ILE A 199 0.02 -11.38 13.51
CA ILE A 199 -0.19 -12.37 12.44
C ILE A 199 -1.67 -12.45 12.06
N HIS A 200 -1.99 -12.10 10.82
CA HIS A 200 -3.33 -12.33 10.28
C HIS A 200 -3.53 -13.80 9.92
N ARG A 201 -4.09 -14.59 10.85
CA ARG A 201 -4.22 -16.06 10.72
C ARG A 201 -4.79 -16.54 9.39
N ARG A 202 -5.83 -15.88 8.86
CA ARG A 202 -6.45 -16.28 7.58
C ARG A 202 -5.48 -16.15 6.41
N THR A 203 -4.77 -15.03 6.32
CA THR A 203 -3.78 -14.77 5.26
C THR A 203 -2.62 -15.74 5.40
N MET A 204 -2.13 -15.99 6.61
CA MET A 204 -1.06 -16.96 6.86
C MET A 204 -1.43 -18.38 6.40
N ILE A 205 -2.62 -18.88 6.75
CA ILE A 205 -3.08 -20.21 6.33
C ILE A 205 -3.24 -20.27 4.80
N MET A 206 -3.84 -19.25 4.19
CA MET A 206 -4.01 -19.19 2.73
C MET A 206 -2.65 -19.15 2.00
N SER A 207 -1.71 -18.35 2.50
CA SER A 207 -0.34 -18.30 1.98
C SER A 207 0.35 -19.66 2.09
N LEU A 208 0.20 -20.36 3.23
CA LEU A 208 0.83 -21.65 3.46
C LEU A 208 0.35 -22.69 2.46
N PHE A 209 -0.97 -22.84 2.27
CA PHE A 209 -1.52 -23.76 1.28
C PHE A 209 -1.16 -23.35 -0.15
N ASN A 210 -1.19 -22.06 -0.46
CA ASN A 210 -0.77 -21.57 -1.77
C ASN A 210 0.69 -21.96 -2.07
N SER A 211 1.62 -21.71 -1.14
CA SER A 211 3.02 -22.11 -1.30
C SER A 211 3.21 -23.62 -1.35
N PHE A 212 2.42 -24.40 -0.60
CA PHE A 212 2.46 -25.86 -0.67
C PHE A 212 2.06 -26.39 -2.05
N PHE A 213 0.97 -25.90 -2.63
CA PHE A 213 0.52 -26.34 -3.95
C PHE A 213 1.51 -25.94 -5.06
N TRP A 214 2.06 -24.72 -5.00
CA TRP A 214 3.07 -24.29 -5.98
C TRP A 214 4.41 -24.99 -5.82
N LEU A 215 4.80 -25.33 -4.58
CA LEU A 215 5.95 -26.17 -4.31
C LEU A 215 5.77 -27.55 -4.96
N GLY A 216 4.64 -28.22 -4.71
CA GLY A 216 4.32 -29.51 -5.32
C GLY A 216 4.29 -29.45 -6.85
N TYR A 217 3.69 -28.38 -7.41
CA TYR A 217 3.65 -28.13 -8.84
C TYR A 217 5.04 -27.96 -9.45
N GLY A 218 5.89 -27.10 -8.87
CA GLY A 218 7.25 -26.88 -9.36
C GLY A 218 8.11 -28.15 -9.25
N VAL A 219 7.97 -28.95 -8.20
CA VAL A 219 8.66 -30.25 -8.07
C VAL A 219 8.18 -31.23 -9.14
N ALA A 220 6.88 -31.28 -9.43
CA ALA A 220 6.34 -32.16 -10.47
C ALA A 220 6.86 -31.83 -11.87
N LEU A 221 7.13 -30.54 -12.15
CA LEU A 221 7.73 -30.08 -13.40
C LEU A 221 9.27 -30.06 -13.38
N MET A 222 9.91 -30.37 -12.25
CA MET A 222 11.34 -30.16 -12.02
C MET A 222 11.79 -28.72 -12.31
N ASP A 223 10.91 -27.75 -12.05
CA ASP A 223 11.14 -26.34 -12.30
C ASP A 223 11.63 -25.62 -11.02
N ALA A 224 12.94 -25.42 -10.94
CA ALA A 224 13.60 -24.73 -9.84
C ALA A 224 13.16 -23.27 -9.68
N VAL A 225 12.75 -22.60 -10.76
CA VAL A 225 12.27 -21.21 -10.70
C VAL A 225 10.98 -21.13 -9.89
N ILE A 226 10.13 -22.16 -9.97
CA ILE A 226 8.86 -22.23 -9.24
C ILE A 226 9.05 -22.83 -7.85
N PHE A 227 9.73 -23.98 -7.71
CA PHE A 227 9.69 -24.69 -6.43
C PHE A 227 10.57 -24.03 -5.35
N ILE A 228 11.71 -23.42 -5.71
CA ILE A 228 12.63 -22.79 -4.73
C ILE A 228 11.97 -21.67 -3.93
N PRO A 229 11.39 -20.62 -4.55
CA PRO A 229 10.73 -19.55 -3.79
C PRO A 229 9.55 -20.10 -2.98
N ASN A 230 8.77 -21.03 -3.55
CA ASN A 230 7.63 -21.60 -2.85
C ASN A 230 8.02 -22.48 -1.67
N ALA A 231 9.17 -23.15 -1.71
CA ALA A 231 9.75 -23.83 -0.55
C ALA A 231 10.10 -22.83 0.57
N CYS A 232 10.73 -21.69 0.22
CA CYS A 232 11.02 -20.62 1.18
C CYS A 232 9.73 -20.04 1.79
N GLY A 233 8.73 -19.74 0.96
CA GLY A 233 7.43 -19.23 1.40
C GLY A 233 6.68 -20.23 2.31
N PHE A 234 6.72 -21.52 1.95
CA PHE A 234 6.14 -22.58 2.77
C PHE A 234 6.84 -22.69 4.13
N ALA A 235 8.18 -22.67 4.16
CA ALA A 235 8.95 -22.69 5.40
C ALA A 235 8.61 -21.48 6.31
N LEU A 236 8.58 -20.26 5.75
CA LEU A 236 8.16 -19.05 6.48
C LEU A 236 6.72 -19.15 7.01
N GLY A 237 5.82 -19.78 6.25
CA GLY A 237 4.44 -20.04 6.67
C GLY A 237 4.36 -21.01 7.85
N ILE A 238 5.13 -22.10 7.82
CA ILE A 238 5.23 -23.06 8.94
C ILE A 238 5.78 -22.38 10.19
N ILE A 239 6.81 -21.54 10.07
CA ILE A 239 7.36 -20.78 11.19
C ILE A 239 6.27 -19.89 11.81
N GLN A 240 5.52 -19.15 11.00
CA GLN A 240 4.42 -18.31 11.49
C GLN A 240 3.32 -19.14 12.18
N LEU A 241 2.98 -20.30 11.63
CA LEU A 241 1.99 -21.20 12.21
C LEU A 241 2.43 -21.69 13.59
N ILE A 242 3.69 -22.11 13.72
CA ILE A 242 4.28 -22.55 15.00
C ILE A 242 4.27 -21.41 16.01
N LEU A 243 4.67 -20.19 15.61
CA LEU A 243 4.66 -19.02 16.49
C LEU A 243 3.25 -18.68 16.99
N CYS A 244 2.23 -18.83 16.15
CA CYS A 244 0.82 -18.67 16.56
C CYS A 244 0.36 -19.74 17.57
N MET A 245 0.97 -20.92 17.58
CA MET A 245 0.66 -21.98 18.55
C MET A 245 1.40 -21.78 19.88
N ILE A 246 2.62 -21.25 19.85
CA ILE A 246 3.46 -21.04 21.04
C ILE A 246 3.08 -19.75 21.78
N PHE A 247 2.87 -18.65 21.04
CA PHE A 247 2.57 -17.34 21.63
C PHE A 247 1.08 -17.06 21.63
N SER A 248 0.52 -16.92 22.84
CA SER A 248 -0.86 -16.51 23.03
C SER A 248 -1.12 -15.16 22.38
N ARG A 249 -2.34 -15.03 21.85
CA ARG A 249 -2.83 -13.76 21.36
C ARG A 249 -3.49 -13.06 22.53
N ASP A 250 -2.85 -12.02 23.06
CA ASP A 250 -3.54 -11.19 24.05
C ASP A 250 -4.70 -10.50 23.35
N ASN A 251 -5.92 -10.81 23.77
CA ASN A 251 -7.11 -10.07 23.38
C ASN A 251 -7.11 -8.77 24.19
N ILE A 252 -6.27 -7.80 23.81
CA ILE A 252 -6.42 -6.46 24.37
C ILE A 252 -7.69 -5.86 23.74
N GLY A 253 -8.79 -5.93 24.51
CA GLY A 253 -10.05 -5.26 24.24
C GLY A 253 -11.23 -6.19 23.98
N ILE A 254 -11.77 -6.83 25.03
CA ILE A 254 -13.09 -6.61 25.65
C ILE A 254 -12.94 -7.10 27.11
N ASP A 255 -13.49 -6.40 28.10
CA ASP A 255 -13.44 -6.67 29.55
C ASP A 255 -12.34 -5.98 30.39
N GLU A 256 -12.24 -4.65 30.27
CA GLU A 256 -12.15 -3.79 31.46
C GLU A 256 -12.99 -2.52 31.21
N ILE A 257 -14.31 -2.63 31.40
CA ILE A 257 -15.10 -1.49 31.87
C ILE A 257 -15.15 -1.67 33.39
N PRO A 258 -14.55 -0.76 34.19
CA PRO A 258 -14.74 -0.79 35.63
C PRO A 258 -16.25 -0.70 35.91
N GLN A 259 -16.80 -1.71 36.57
CA GLN A 259 -18.18 -1.72 37.08
C GLN A 259 -18.35 -0.73 38.26
N SER A 260 -17.90 0.52 38.14
CA SER A 260 -18.05 1.52 39.20
C SER A 260 -19.10 2.59 38.91
N GLU A 261 -19.84 2.49 37.80
CA GLU A 261 -20.84 3.50 37.41
C GLU A 261 -22.31 3.04 37.56
N ASN A 262 -22.55 1.84 38.13
CA ASN A 262 -23.90 1.35 38.42
C ASN A 262 -24.33 1.53 39.89
N ASP A 263 -23.43 1.90 40.80
CA ASP A 263 -23.78 2.10 42.22
C ASP A 263 -24.29 3.52 42.52
N PHE A 264 -23.98 4.52 41.69
CA PHE A 264 -24.47 5.88 41.90
C PHE A 264 -25.91 6.10 41.37
N ALA A 265 -26.35 5.33 40.37
CA ALA A 265 -27.70 5.43 39.83
C ALA A 265 -28.76 4.75 40.74
N ALA A 266 -28.36 3.76 41.54
CA ALA A 266 -29.27 3.05 42.45
C ALA A 266 -29.60 3.84 43.73
N GLN A 267 -28.77 4.82 44.12
CA GLN A 267 -29.03 5.68 45.30
C GLN A 267 -29.79 6.97 44.96
N GLY A 268 -29.81 7.41 43.70
CA GLY A 268 -30.60 8.57 43.27
C GLY A 268 -32.09 8.30 43.02
N ALA A 269 -32.47 7.03 42.81
CA ALA A 269 -33.85 6.65 42.48
C ALA A 269 -34.74 6.37 43.71
N VAL A 270 -34.16 6.19 44.90
CA VAL A 270 -34.93 5.88 46.13
C VAL A 270 -35.44 7.14 46.84
N VAL A 271 -34.92 8.33 46.51
CA VAL A 271 -35.29 9.58 47.21
C VAL A 271 -36.58 10.23 46.67
N ASN A 272 -37.11 9.79 45.52
CA ASN A 272 -38.18 10.50 44.82
C ASN A 272 -39.57 9.82 44.88
N SER A 273 -39.78 8.82 45.73
CA SER A 273 -41.09 8.14 45.88
C SER A 273 -41.88 8.48 47.14
N ASP A 274 -41.39 9.38 48.01
CA ASP A 274 -42.04 9.70 49.30
C ASP A 274 -42.71 11.09 49.36
N ILE A 275 -43.08 11.67 48.21
CA ILE A 275 -43.93 12.88 48.16
C ILE A 275 -45.06 12.68 47.15
N VAL A 276 -46.12 11.96 47.56
CA VAL A 276 -47.55 12.26 47.37
C VAL A 276 -48.34 11.53 48.46
#